data_AF-W0L7V4-F1
#
_entry.id   AF-W0L7V4-F1
#
_cell.length_a   1.000
_cell.length_b   1.000
_cell.length_c   1.000
_cell.angle_alpha   90.00
_cell.angle_beta   90.00
_cell.angle_gamma   90.00
#
_symmetry.space_group_name_H-M   'P 1'
#
loop_
_entity.id
_entity.type
_entity.pdbx_description
1 polymer ?
#
loop_
_entity_poly.entity_id
_entity_poly.type
_entity_poly.pdbx_seq_one_letter_code
_entity_poly.pdbx_strand_id
1 'polypeptide(L)'
;MKQAYSILINDLLQQYHFKAENMRAASAVADAVREYSQNDYAFRLSVGLEGLLSTAEAAGDTESATVLAAIVSKCNAGDIPQPFGAEQFAA
;
A
#
# COMPACT_ATOMS: atom_id res chain seq x y z
N MET A 1 0.36 -8.07 -14.83
CA MET A 1 -0.71 -7.54 -13.95
C MET A 1 -1.53 -6.52 -14.72
N LYS A 2 -2.86 -6.49 -14.52
CA LYS A 2 -3.73 -5.48 -15.14
C LYS A 2 -3.42 -4.07 -14.63
N GLN A 3 -3.44 -3.08 -15.54
CA GLN A 3 -3.15 -1.67 -15.23
C GLN A 3 -4.01 -1.11 -14.10
N ALA A 4 -5.29 -1.48 -14.03
CA ALA A 4 -6.20 -1.05 -12.97
C ALA A 4 -5.69 -1.42 -11.56
N TYR A 5 -5.15 -2.63 -11.37
CA TYR A 5 -4.54 -3.01 -10.09
C TYR A 5 -3.29 -2.20 -9.81
N SER A 6 -2.43 -1.98 -10.82
CA SER A 6 -1.22 -1.18 -10.65
C SER A 6 -1.52 0.26 -10.23
N ILE A 7 -2.57 0.88 -10.78
CA ILE A 7 -3.04 2.22 -10.38
C ILE A 7 -3.52 2.22 -8.92
N LEU A 8 -4.37 1.27 -8.54
CA LEU A 8 -4.93 1.19 -7.18
C LEU A 8 -3.85 0.90 -6.14
N ILE A 9 -2.91 -0.01 -6.44
CA ILE A 9 -1.74 -0.26 -5.59
C ILE A 9 -0.93 1.03 -5.43
N ASN A 10 -0.70 1.77 -6.52
CA ASN A 10 0.06 3.02 -6.47
C ASN A 10 -0.60 4.04 -5.54
N ASP A 11 -1.92 4.23 -5.69
CA ASP A 11 -2.69 5.17 -4.88
C ASP A 11 -2.62 4.80 -3.38
N LEU A 12 -2.77 3.51 -3.05
CA LEU A 12 -2.63 3.02 -1.68
C LEU A 12 -1.23 3.30 -1.10
N LEU A 13 -0.17 3.07 -1.88
CA LEU A 13 1.21 3.33 -1.46
C LEU A 13 1.47 4.84 -1.28
N GLN A 14 1.00 5.68 -2.22
CA GLN A 14 1.12 7.14 -2.12
C GLN A 14 0.42 7.67 -0.88
N GLN A 15 -0.80 7.20 -0.60
CA GLN A 15 -1.55 7.60 0.59
C GLN A 15 -0.84 7.20 1.88
N TYR A 16 -0.28 5.99 1.94
CA TYR A 16 0.51 5.54 3.09
C TYR A 16 1.72 6.45 3.31
N HIS A 17 2.56 6.64 2.30
CA HIS A 17 3.81 7.40 2.43
C HIS A 17 3.54 8.86 2.77
N PHE A 18 2.55 9.49 2.14
CA PHE A 18 2.15 10.86 2.45
C PHE A 18 1.72 11.01 3.91
N LYS A 19 0.89 10.11 4.42
CA LYS A 19 0.45 10.13 5.83
C LYS A 19 1.60 9.85 6.79
N ALA A 20 2.45 8.87 6.49
CA ALA A 20 3.59 8.51 7.31
C ALA A 20 4.61 9.65 7.42
N GLU A 21 4.91 10.32 6.31
CA GLU A 21 5.81 11.47 6.28
C GLU A 21 5.24 12.67 7.05
N ASN A 22 3.96 13.00 6.84
CA ASN A 22 3.29 14.06 7.59
C ASN A 22 3.32 13.78 9.10
N MET A 23 3.05 12.54 9.53
CA MET A 23 3.09 12.17 10.93
C MET A 23 4.51 12.20 11.51
N ARG A 24 5.52 11.89 10.70
CA ARG A 24 6.94 12.02 11.09
C ARG A 24 7.34 13.48 11.28
N ALA A 25 6.83 14.38 10.43
CA ALA A 25 7.10 15.81 10.49
C ALA A 25 6.32 16.55 11.59
N ALA A 26 5.24 15.96 12.12
CA ALA A 26 4.37 16.56 13.12
C ALA A 26 5.01 16.59 14.53
N SER A 27 5.97 17.50 14.75
CA SER A 27 6.74 17.61 16.00
C SER A 27 5.91 17.95 17.25
N ALA A 28 4.69 18.47 17.07
CA ALA A 28 3.77 18.76 18.17
C ALA A 28 2.97 17.53 18.64
N VAL A 29 3.07 16.39 17.94
CA VAL A 29 2.37 15.15 18.28
C VAL A 29 3.26 14.27 19.16
N ALA A 30 2.71 13.80 20.27
CA ALA A 30 3.42 12.89 21.18
C ALA A 30 3.90 11.61 20.47
N ASP A 31 5.08 11.13 20.85
CA ASP A 31 5.76 10.00 20.20
C ASP A 31 4.89 8.74 20.12
N ALA A 32 4.22 8.39 21.22
CA ALA A 32 3.31 7.24 21.26
C ALA A 32 2.14 7.39 20.28
N VAL A 33 1.64 8.60 20.06
CA VAL A 33 0.58 8.88 19.09
C VAL A 33 1.10 8.79 17.66
N ARG A 34 2.35 9.24 17.41
CA ARG A 34 3.01 9.10 16.11
C ARG A 34 3.21 7.64 15.74
N GLU A 35 3.71 6.82 16.67
CA GLU A 35 3.88 5.38 16.49
C GLU A 35 2.54 4.66 16.24
N TYR A 36 1.53 4.93 17.08
CA TYR A 36 0.19 4.37 16.90
C TYR A 36 -0.40 4.71 15.53
N SER A 37 -0.23 5.96 15.09
CA SER A 37 -0.73 6.40 13.78
C SER A 37 -0.01 5.73 12.62
N GLN A 38 1.31 5.54 12.71
CA GLN A 38 2.08 4.83 11.69
C GLN A 38 1.61 3.38 11.56
N ASN A 39 1.32 2.71 12.69
CA ASN A 39 0.77 1.36 12.69
C ASN A 39 -0.64 1.32 12.09
N ASP A 40 -1.51 2.29 12.39
CA ASP A 40 -2.84 2.40 11.74
C ASP A 40 -2.72 2.55 10.22
N TYR A 41 -1.80 3.39 9.74
CA TYR A 41 -1.60 3.59 8.30
C TYR A 41 -1.10 2.33 7.61
N ALA A 42 -0.18 1.59 8.22
CA ALA A 42 0.30 0.31 7.71
C ALA A 42 -0.82 -0.74 7.67
N PHE A 43 -1.64 -0.81 8.73
CA PHE A 43 -2.79 -1.70 8.78
C PHE A 43 -3.80 -1.41 7.67
N ARG A 44 -4.15 -0.14 7.45
CA ARG A 44 -5.08 0.27 6.39
C ARG A 44 -4.54 -0.04 4.98
N LEU A 45 -3.23 0.12 4.77
CA LEU A 45 -2.58 -0.30 3.54
C LEU A 45 -2.72 -1.82 3.34
N SER A 46 -2.48 -2.63 4.38
CA SER A 46 -2.66 -4.09 4.32
C SER A 46 -4.08 -4.47 3.91
N VAL A 47 -5.08 -3.90 4.60
CA VAL A 47 -6.50 -4.16 4.30
C VAL A 47 -6.85 -3.81 2.85
N GLY A 48 -6.34 -2.68 2.34
CA GLY A 48 -6.55 -2.29 0.94
C GLY A 48 -5.96 -3.29 -0.05
N LEU A 49 -4.70 -3.71 0.17
CA LEU A 49 -4.00 -4.65 -0.70
C LEU A 49 -4.60 -6.06 -0.65
N GLU A 50 -4.99 -6.53 0.54
CA GLU A 50 -5.71 -7.80 0.72
C GLU A 50 -7.07 -7.79 0.02
N GLY A 51 -7.79 -6.66 0.05
CA GLY A 51 -9.03 -6.49 -0.72
C GLY A 51 -8.81 -6.60 -2.23
N LEU A 52 -7.73 -6.01 -2.75
CA LEU A 52 -7.35 -6.15 -4.16
C LEU A 52 -6.97 -7.60 -4.50
N LEU A 53 -6.21 -8.28 -3.64
CA LEU A 53 -5.86 -9.69 -3.79
C LEU A 53 -7.12 -10.56 -3.87
N SER A 54 -8.02 -10.41 -2.90
CA SER A 54 -9.30 -11.13 -2.87
C SER A 54 -10.12 -10.89 -4.13
N THR A 55 -10.13 -9.65 -4.64
CA THR A 55 -10.80 -9.31 -5.90
C THR A 55 -10.16 -10.02 -7.11
N ALA A 56 -8.83 -10.05 -7.18
CA ALA A 56 -8.11 -10.73 -8.26
C ALA A 56 -8.34 -12.25 -8.23
N GLU A 57 -8.32 -12.87 -7.05
CA GLU A 57 -8.62 -14.29 -6.84
C GLU A 57 -10.05 -14.63 -7.26
N ALA A 58 -11.04 -13.84 -6.80
CA ALA A 58 -12.44 -14.04 -7.16
C ALA A 58 -12.71 -13.88 -8.67
N ALA A 59 -11.93 -13.03 -9.35
CA ALA A 59 -12.00 -12.83 -10.79
C ALA A 59 -11.25 -13.90 -11.61
N GLY A 60 -10.53 -14.83 -10.95
CA GLY A 60 -9.67 -15.81 -11.61
C GLY A 60 -8.42 -15.21 -12.27
N ASP A 61 -8.04 -13.98 -11.90
CA ASP A 61 -6.85 -13.29 -12.41
C ASP A 61 -5.61 -13.74 -11.64
N THR A 62 -5.16 -14.96 -11.93
CA THR A 62 -4.06 -15.61 -11.21
C THR A 62 -2.73 -14.85 -11.32
N GLU A 63 -2.48 -14.20 -12.46
CA GLU A 63 -1.28 -13.38 -12.67
C GLU A 63 -1.27 -12.17 -11.72
N SER A 64 -2.37 -11.40 -11.68
CA SER A 64 -2.45 -10.23 -10.80
C SER A 64 -2.51 -10.63 -9.32
N ALA A 65 -3.20 -11.73 -8.98
CA ALA A 65 -3.26 -12.27 -7.62
C ALA A 65 -1.87 -12.67 -7.11
N THR A 66 -1.04 -13.34 -7.93
CA THR A 66 0.32 -13.73 -7.55
C THR A 66 1.19 -12.51 -7.21
N VAL A 67 1.12 -11.47 -8.03
CA VAL A 67 1.87 -10.23 -7.79
C VAL A 67 1.35 -9.48 -6.57
N LEU A 68 0.02 -9.39 -6.39
CA LEU A 68 -0.60 -8.79 -5.21
C LEU A 68 -0.21 -9.52 -3.91
N ALA A 69 -0.21 -10.85 -3.92
CA ALA A 69 0.20 -11.66 -2.77
C ALA A 69 1.66 -11.40 -2.37
N ALA A 70 2.56 -11.24 -3.34
CA ALA A 70 3.94 -10.87 -3.07
C ALA A 70 4.06 -9.46 -2.43
N ILE A 71 3.24 -8.50 -2.88
CA ILE A 71 3.22 -7.15 -2.31
C ILE A 71 2.66 -7.17 -0.87
N VAL A 72 1.53 -7.85 -0.65
CA VAL A 72 0.94 -8.05 0.69
C VAL A 72 1.96 -8.67 1.64
N SER A 73 2.66 -9.73 1.20
CA SER A 73 3.69 -10.38 2.02
C SER A 73 4.83 -9.44 2.41
N LYS A 74 5.28 -8.56 1.51
CA LYS A 74 6.30 -7.55 1.83
C LYS A 74 5.79 -6.53 2.85
N CYS A 75 4.59 -6.00 2.63
CA CYS A 75 3.99 -5.05 3.54
C CYS A 75 3.80 -5.61 4.95
N ASN A 76 3.36 -6.87 5.05
CA ASN A 76 3.18 -7.57 6.34
C ASN A 76 4.51 -7.85 7.05
N ALA A 77 5.62 -7.91 6.33
CA ALA A 77 6.97 -7.97 6.90
C ALA A 77 7.55 -6.60 7.28
N GLY A 78 6.79 -5.51 7.07
CA GLY A 78 7.24 -4.13 7.29
C GLY A 78 8.07 -3.54 6.15
N ASP A 79 8.29 -4.28 5.06
CA ASP A 79 8.96 -3.80 3.85
C ASP A 79 7.93 -3.13 2.93
N ILE A 80 7.61 -1.87 3.23
CA ILE A 80 6.61 -1.10 2.48
C ILE A 80 7.23 -0.56 1.18
N PRO A 81 6.77 -1.01 -0.01
CA PRO A 81 7.33 -0.54 -1.28
C PRO A 81 7.14 0.95 -1.50
N GLN A 82 8.03 1.55 -2.29
CA GLN A 82 7.81 2.93 -2.78
C GLN A 82 6.72 2.95 -3.85
N PRO A 83 5.99 4.08 -3.99
CA PRO A 83 5.06 4.25 -5.09
C PRO A 83 5.76 4.12 -6.44
N PHE A 84 5.01 3.65 -7.42
CA PHE A 84 5.44 3.59 -8.80
C PHE A 84 5.61 5.01 -9.37
N GLY A 85 6.64 5.20 -10.20
CA GLY A 85 6.87 6.47 -10.88
C GLY A 85 5.74 6.79 -11.87
N ALA A 86 5.42 8.08 -12.06
CA ALA A 86 4.37 8.51 -12.98
C ALA A 86 4.54 7.98 -14.41
N GLU A 87 5.79 7.75 -14.82
CA GLU A 87 6.18 7.20 -16.13
C GLU A 87 5.68 5.77 -16.35
N GLN A 88 5.41 5.02 -15.29
CA GLN A 88 4.93 3.63 -15.36
C GLN A 88 3.45 3.52 -15.79
N PHE A 89 2.71 4.63 -15.77
CA PHE A 89 1.29 4.69 -16.13
C PHE A 89 1.02 5.55 -17.37
N ALA A 90 2.04 6.22 -17.92
CA ALA A 90 1.94 6.94 -19.17
C ALA A 90 1.90 5.92 -20.31
N ALA A 91 0.74 5.79 -20.95
CA ALA A 91 0.52 5.02 -22.17
C ALA A 91 0.70 5.92 -23.40
#